data_AF-A0AAT9HIB4-F1
#
_entry.id   AF-A0AAT9HIB4-F1
#
_cell.length_a   1.000
_cell.length_b   1.000
_cell.length_c   1.000
_cell.angle_alpha   90.00
_cell.angle_beta   90.00
_cell.angle_gamma   90.00
#
_symmetry.space_group_name_H-M   'P 1'
#
loop_
_entity.id
_entity.type
_entity.pdbx_description
1 polymer ?
#
loop_
_entity_poly.entity_id
_entity_poly.type
_entity_poly.pdbx_seq_one_letter_code
_entity_poly.pdbx_strand_id
1 'polypeptide(L)'
;MTEYDTLRQELTDHVRRLTELLPAFVAGEGTGALDGPSVSVADLTRAGLVEYADPEPVSVSDQLDTDFLQGFLHSAANSRRSTTASGTFRLDSKGARIPQMDITAQRGYGAAFHALREFEERSRRVTELSRQIAALARDGLSNGALKPGT
;
A
#
# COMPACT_ATOMS: atom_id res chain seq x y z
N MET A 1 2.65 24.89 23.97
CA MET A 1 2.75 23.49 23.51
C MET A 1 4.12 23.33 22.90
N THR A 2 4.93 22.37 23.36
CA THR A 2 6.28 22.15 22.81
C THR A 2 6.20 21.42 21.46
N GLU A 3 7.24 21.52 20.63
CA GLU A 3 7.33 20.72 19.39
C GLU A 3 7.23 19.21 19.68
N TYR A 4 7.80 18.78 20.81
CA TYR A 4 7.67 17.42 21.33
C TYR A 4 6.21 17.02 21.61
N ASP A 5 5.41 17.90 22.24
CA ASP A 5 3.99 17.62 22.52
C ASP A 5 3.18 17.47 21.23
N THR A 6 3.44 18.32 20.23
CA THR A 6 2.79 18.26 18.93
C THR A 6 3.06 16.93 18.23
N LEU A 7 4.34 16.52 18.14
CA LEU A 7 4.71 15.25 17.50
C LEU A 7 4.15 14.05 18.26
N ARG A 8 4.13 14.10 19.60
CA ARG A 8 3.54 13.04 20.44
C ARG A 8 2.05 12.89 20.19
N GLN A 9 1.32 13.99 20.04
CA GLN A 9 -0.11 13.97 19.71
C GLN A 9 -0.33 13.39 18.30
N GLU A 10 0.45 13.82 17.31
CA GLU A 10 0.38 13.30 15.94
C GLU A 10 0.63 11.78 15.88
N LEU A 11 1.67 11.30 16.59
CA LEU A 11 1.95 9.86 16.72
C LEU A 11 0.78 9.10 17.33
N THR A 12 0.17 9.64 18.39
CA THR A 12 -0.98 9.01 19.07
C THR A 12 -2.17 8.86 18.13
N ASP A 13 -2.48 9.91 17.36
CA ASP A 13 -3.58 9.88 16.39
C ASP A 13 -3.30 8.90 15.25
N HIS A 14 -2.06 8.81 14.78
CA HIS A 14 -1.68 7.82 13.76
C HIS A 14 -1.79 6.39 14.26
N VAL A 15 -1.33 6.08 15.47
CA VAL A 15 -1.42 4.73 16.05
C VAL A 15 -2.88 4.30 16.24
N ARG A 16 -3.76 5.20 16.72
CA ARG A 16 -5.19 4.88 16.86
C ARG A 16 -5.82 4.54 15.50
N ARG A 17 -5.61 5.39 14.49
CA ARG A 17 -6.14 5.17 13.13
C ARG A 17 -5.60 3.89 12.49
N LEU A 18 -4.34 3.54 12.76
CA LEU A 18 -3.72 2.32 12.23
C LEU A 18 -4.46 1.05 12.66
N THR A 19 -5.04 1.03 13.87
CA THR A 19 -5.87 -0.09 14.34
C THR A 19 -7.24 -0.20 13.66
N GLU A 20 -7.75 0.91 13.12
CA GLU A 20 -9.06 0.97 12.44
C GLU A 20 -8.97 0.53 10.97
N LEU A 21 -7.76 0.48 10.40
CA LEU A 21 -7.52 0.27 8.97
C LEU A 21 -7.30 -1.18 8.55
N LEU A 22 -7.13 -2.12 9.48
CA LEU A 22 -6.99 -3.53 9.13
C LEU A 22 -8.39 -4.16 9.02
N PRO A 23 -8.89 -4.43 7.80
CA PRO A 23 -10.16 -5.09 7.66
C PRO A 23 -10.06 -6.54 8.13
N ALA A 24 -11.16 -7.07 8.66
CA ALA A 24 -11.24 -8.48 9.01
C ALA A 24 -11.25 -9.32 7.72
N PHE A 25 -10.20 -10.11 7.50
CA PHE A 25 -10.13 -11.06 6.41
C PHE A 25 -10.65 -12.43 6.84
N VAL A 26 -11.44 -13.08 5.99
CA VAL A 26 -11.86 -14.47 6.17
C VAL A 26 -10.95 -15.37 5.32
N ALA A 27 -10.59 -16.54 5.84
CA ALA A 27 -9.80 -17.51 5.09
C ALA A 27 -10.54 -17.94 3.80
N GLY A 28 -9.85 -17.87 2.66
CA GLY A 28 -10.37 -18.37 1.38
C GLY A 28 -9.98 -19.83 1.12
N GLU A 29 -10.63 -20.47 0.15
CA GLU A 29 -10.43 -21.89 -0.19
C GLU A 29 -9.07 -22.21 -0.87
N GLY A 30 -8.17 -21.24 -0.96
CA GLY A 30 -6.77 -21.48 -1.32
C GLY A 30 -6.48 -21.69 -2.82
N THR A 31 -7.49 -21.69 -3.69
CA THR A 31 -7.26 -21.51 -5.14
C THR A 31 -7.08 -20.00 -5.38
N GLY A 32 -5.88 -19.57 -5.73
CA GLY A 32 -5.56 -18.15 -5.84
C GLY A 32 -6.42 -17.50 -6.92
N ALA A 33 -6.79 -16.24 -6.74
CA ALA A 33 -7.47 -15.44 -7.78
C ALA A 33 -6.73 -15.49 -9.14
N LEU A 34 -5.41 -15.75 -9.12
CA LEU A 34 -4.55 -15.89 -10.29
C LEU A 34 -4.57 -17.28 -10.98
N ASP A 35 -5.15 -18.30 -10.35
CA ASP A 35 -5.27 -19.65 -10.92
C ASP A 35 -6.41 -19.74 -11.95
N GLY A 36 -7.29 -18.72 -11.99
CA GLY A 36 -8.34 -18.55 -12.98
C GLY A 36 -7.91 -17.80 -14.25
N PRO A 37 -8.85 -17.48 -15.16
CA PRO A 37 -8.56 -16.68 -16.34
C PRO A 37 -7.97 -15.32 -15.95
N SER A 38 -6.87 -14.93 -16.59
CA SER A 38 -6.17 -13.67 -16.33
C SER A 38 -5.77 -12.97 -17.62
N VAL A 39 -5.70 -11.65 -17.57
CA VAL A 39 -5.31 -10.75 -18.67
C VAL A 39 -4.01 -10.04 -18.31
N SER A 40 -3.17 -9.73 -19.30
CA SER A 40 -1.97 -8.93 -19.05
C SER A 40 -2.32 -7.44 -18.99
N VAL A 41 -1.54 -6.66 -18.24
CA VAL A 41 -1.71 -5.19 -18.23
C VAL A 41 -1.46 -4.59 -19.62
N ALA A 42 -0.53 -5.15 -20.40
CA ALA A 42 -0.33 -4.74 -21.78
C ALA A 42 -1.60 -4.90 -22.65
N ASP A 43 -2.36 -5.98 -22.44
CA ASP A 43 -3.62 -6.20 -23.15
C ASP A 43 -4.72 -5.24 -22.65
N LEU A 44 -4.77 -4.96 -21.35
CA LEU A 44 -5.68 -3.96 -20.78
C LEU A 44 -5.42 -2.55 -21.34
N THR A 45 -4.16 -2.16 -21.47
CA THR A 45 -3.77 -0.91 -22.13
C THR A 45 -4.17 -0.91 -23.60
N ARG A 46 -3.92 -2.01 -24.33
CA ARG A 46 -4.33 -2.12 -25.74
C ARG A 46 -5.85 -2.05 -25.92
N ALA A 47 -6.61 -2.56 -24.96
CA ALA A 47 -8.07 -2.48 -24.92
C ALA A 47 -8.59 -1.08 -24.52
N GLY A 48 -7.72 -0.14 -24.15
CA GLY A 48 -8.11 1.20 -23.71
C GLY A 48 -8.74 1.22 -22.31
N LEU A 49 -8.49 0.20 -21.49
CA LEU A 49 -9.01 0.11 -20.12
C LEU A 49 -8.04 0.68 -19.08
N VAL A 50 -6.76 0.80 -19.43
CA VAL A 50 -5.67 1.21 -18.53
C VAL A 50 -4.76 2.23 -19.21
N GLU A 51 -4.43 3.29 -18.48
CA GLU A 51 -3.38 4.24 -18.84
C GLU A 51 -2.23 4.19 -17.84
N TYR A 52 -1.01 4.47 -18.31
CA TYR A 52 0.15 4.63 -17.43
C TYR A 52 0.20 6.06 -16.91
N ALA A 53 -0.33 6.29 -15.71
CA ALA A 53 0.05 7.45 -14.92
C ALA A 53 1.42 7.18 -14.29
N ASP A 54 2.23 8.23 -14.08
CA ASP A 54 3.45 8.12 -13.27
C ASP A 54 3.01 8.26 -11.79
N PRO A 55 3.24 7.25 -10.91
CA PRO A 55 4.15 6.11 -11.06
C PRO A 55 3.53 4.77 -11.49
N GLU A 56 2.20 4.63 -11.51
CA GLU A 56 1.54 3.34 -11.72
C GLU A 56 0.35 3.43 -12.69
N PRO A 57 0.04 2.34 -13.41
CA PRO A 57 -1.12 2.30 -14.27
C PRO A 57 -2.42 2.46 -13.47
N VAL A 58 -3.37 3.16 -14.08
CA VAL A 58 -4.70 3.44 -13.54
C VAL A 58 -5.77 3.00 -14.54
N SER A 59 -6.93 2.58 -14.03
CA SER A 59 -8.07 2.36 -14.90
C SER A 59 -8.58 3.69 -15.44
N VAL A 60 -9.01 3.70 -16.70
CA VAL A 60 -9.69 4.84 -17.34
C VAL A 60 -11.16 4.55 -17.68
N SER A 61 -11.70 3.47 -17.11
CA SER A 61 -13.08 3.03 -17.31
C SER A 61 -13.73 2.58 -16.01
N ASP A 62 -15.05 2.39 -16.04
CA ASP A 62 -15.81 1.82 -14.94
C ASP A 62 -15.79 0.28 -14.92
N GLN A 63 -15.14 -0.35 -15.90
CA GLN A 63 -15.07 -1.81 -16.08
C GLN A 63 -13.89 -2.46 -15.35
N LEU A 64 -12.93 -1.65 -14.88
CA LEU A 64 -11.77 -2.08 -14.15
C LEU A 64 -11.58 -1.19 -12.92
N ASP A 65 -11.47 -1.80 -11.76
CA ASP A 65 -11.18 -1.09 -10.52
C ASP A 65 -9.67 -0.79 -10.39
N THR A 66 -9.30 0.45 -10.08
CA THR A 66 -7.89 0.87 -10.01
C THR A 66 -7.16 0.27 -8.82
N ASP A 67 -7.79 0.19 -7.65
CA ASP A 67 -7.17 -0.40 -6.45
C ASP A 67 -6.99 -1.92 -6.61
N PHE A 68 -7.92 -2.59 -7.29
CA PHE A 68 -7.79 -3.98 -7.70
C PHE A 68 -6.59 -4.19 -8.63
N LEU A 69 -6.48 -3.40 -9.69
CA LEU A 69 -5.36 -3.44 -10.64
C LEU A 69 -4.02 -3.30 -9.90
N GLN A 70 -3.89 -2.23 -9.10
CA GLN A 70 -2.66 -1.92 -8.37
C GLN A 70 -2.33 -2.99 -7.33
N GLY A 71 -3.32 -3.49 -6.60
CA GLY A 71 -3.13 -4.57 -5.64
C GLY A 71 -2.53 -5.84 -6.27
N PHE A 72 -3.02 -6.25 -7.44
CA PHE A 72 -2.46 -7.40 -8.14
C PHE A 72 -1.09 -7.13 -8.77
N LEU A 73 -0.80 -5.90 -9.23
CA LEU A 73 0.55 -5.52 -9.70
C LEU A 73 1.62 -5.78 -8.65
N HIS A 74 1.33 -5.46 -7.38
CA HIS A 74 2.25 -5.63 -6.25
C HIS A 74 2.19 -7.03 -5.61
N SER A 75 1.38 -7.94 -6.14
CA SER A 75 1.30 -9.30 -5.60
C SER A 75 2.61 -10.06 -5.79
N ALA A 76 2.98 -10.90 -4.82
CA ALA A 76 4.22 -11.69 -4.87
C ALA A 76 4.34 -12.54 -6.15
N ALA A 77 3.23 -13.02 -6.69
CA ALA A 77 3.20 -13.76 -7.95
C ALA A 77 3.63 -12.89 -9.15
N ASN A 78 3.14 -11.66 -9.24
CA ASN A 78 3.56 -10.72 -10.28
C ASN A 78 4.97 -10.18 -10.03
N SER A 79 5.38 -9.92 -8.78
CA SER A 79 6.76 -9.51 -8.47
C SER A 79 7.79 -10.56 -8.89
N ARG A 80 7.52 -11.86 -8.65
CA ARG A 80 8.37 -12.97 -9.12
C ARG A 80 8.46 -13.01 -10.65
N ARG A 81 7.35 -12.74 -11.36
CA ARG A 81 7.32 -12.71 -12.83
C ARG A 81 8.11 -11.53 -13.41
N SER A 82 8.11 -10.38 -12.74
CA SER A 82 8.85 -9.18 -13.16
C SER A 82 10.37 -9.28 -12.93
N THR A 83 10.85 -10.28 -12.18
CA THR A 83 12.27 -10.48 -11.96
C THR A 83 12.89 -11.14 -13.19
N THR A 84 13.45 -10.36 -14.12
CA THR A 84 14.30 -10.91 -15.19
C THR A 84 15.61 -11.43 -14.60
N ALA A 85 16.18 -12.48 -15.20
CA ALA A 85 17.38 -13.21 -14.74
C ALA A 85 18.66 -12.36 -14.56
N SER A 86 18.62 -11.04 -14.81
CA SER A 86 19.76 -10.12 -14.78
C SER A 86 19.89 -9.31 -13.47
N GLY A 87 19.14 -9.65 -12.42
CA GLY A 87 19.36 -9.13 -11.06
C GLY A 87 18.96 -7.67 -10.81
N THR A 88 18.47 -6.96 -11.82
CA THR A 88 17.92 -5.60 -11.65
C THR A 88 16.40 -5.68 -11.54
N PHE A 89 15.85 -5.34 -10.37
CA PHE A 89 14.41 -5.26 -10.15
C PHE A 89 13.84 -4.10 -10.96
N ARG A 90 13.30 -4.40 -12.14
CA ARG A 90 12.39 -3.50 -12.85
C ARG A 90 11.03 -4.15 -12.79
N LEU A 91 10.07 -3.49 -12.15
CA LEU A 91 8.68 -3.91 -12.16
C LEU A 91 8.22 -3.90 -13.62
N ASP A 92 8.23 -5.06 -14.28
CA ASP A 92 7.59 -5.23 -15.58
C ASP A 92 6.07 -5.23 -15.36
N SER A 93 5.53 -4.02 -15.17
CA SER A 93 4.11 -3.78 -14.97
C SER A 93 3.28 -4.20 -16.18
N LYS A 94 3.87 -4.23 -17.39
CA LYS A 94 3.20 -4.67 -18.62
C LYS A 94 2.93 -6.18 -18.63
N GLY A 95 3.89 -6.97 -18.15
CA GLY A 95 3.82 -8.43 -18.07
C GLY A 95 3.01 -8.98 -16.88
N ALA A 96 2.59 -8.12 -15.95
CA ALA A 96 1.77 -8.50 -14.81
C ALA A 96 0.42 -9.07 -15.26
N ARG A 97 -0.05 -10.12 -14.56
CA ARG A 97 -1.33 -10.78 -14.82
C ARG A 97 -2.36 -10.34 -13.80
N ILE A 98 -3.52 -9.94 -14.31
CA ILE A 98 -4.66 -9.46 -13.54
C ILE A 98 -5.79 -10.48 -13.70
N PRO A 99 -6.36 -11.02 -12.60
CA PRO A 99 -7.52 -11.91 -12.67
C PRO A 99 -8.70 -11.27 -13.40
N GLN A 100 -9.42 -12.05 -14.19
CA GLN A 100 -10.69 -11.62 -14.77
C GLN A 100 -11.82 -11.90 -13.78
N MET A 101 -12.47 -10.84 -13.32
CA MET A 101 -13.59 -10.88 -12.37
C MET A 101 -14.62 -9.84 -12.78
N ASP A 102 -15.88 -10.01 -12.36
CA ASP A 102 -16.86 -8.94 -12.50
C ASP A 102 -16.48 -7.72 -11.65
N ILE A 103 -17.02 -6.55 -12.01
CA ILE A 103 -16.67 -5.29 -11.36
C ILE A 103 -17.02 -5.26 -9.86
N THR A 104 -18.02 -6.02 -9.41
CA THR A 104 -18.43 -6.05 -8.01
C THR A 104 -17.38 -6.79 -7.18
N ALA A 105 -16.94 -7.95 -7.66
CA ALA A 105 -15.85 -8.70 -7.05
C ALA A 105 -14.55 -7.88 -7.06
N GLN A 106 -14.22 -7.24 -8.20
CA GLN A 106 -13.05 -6.37 -8.29
C GLN A 106 -13.07 -5.27 -7.23
N ARG A 107 -14.19 -4.56 -7.04
CA ARG A 107 -14.33 -3.51 -6.02
C ARG A 107 -14.17 -4.02 -4.59
N GLY A 108 -14.63 -5.25 -4.30
CA GLY A 108 -14.40 -5.87 -3.00
C GLY A 108 -12.92 -6.09 -2.70
N TYR A 109 -12.17 -6.61 -3.68
CA TYR A 109 -10.71 -6.74 -3.60
C TYR A 109 -10.01 -5.38 -3.59
N GLY A 110 -10.48 -4.43 -4.41
CA GLY A 110 -9.95 -3.07 -4.48
C GLY A 110 -10.03 -2.36 -3.14
N ALA A 111 -11.17 -2.41 -2.47
CA ALA A 111 -11.33 -1.86 -1.12
C ALA A 111 -10.36 -2.49 -0.11
N ALA A 112 -10.14 -3.81 -0.18
CA ALA A 112 -9.18 -4.50 0.66
C ALA A 112 -7.73 -4.07 0.39
N PHE A 113 -7.32 -4.00 -0.89
CA PHE A 113 -5.99 -3.53 -1.26
C PHE A 113 -5.77 -2.06 -0.89
N HIS A 114 -6.78 -1.22 -1.08
CA HIS A 114 -6.77 0.18 -0.66
C HIS A 114 -6.49 0.30 0.84
N ALA A 115 -7.26 -0.41 1.68
CA ALA A 115 -7.08 -0.41 3.13
C ALA A 115 -5.68 -0.88 3.55
N LEU A 116 -5.13 -1.91 2.88
CA LEU A 116 -3.76 -2.38 3.12
C LEU A 116 -2.70 -1.33 2.75
N ARG A 117 -2.84 -0.65 1.61
CA ARG A 117 -1.93 0.46 1.23
C ARG A 117 -2.00 1.60 2.25
N GLU A 118 -3.20 2.00 2.66
CA GLU A 118 -3.43 3.01 3.69
C GLU A 118 -2.77 2.64 5.03
N PHE A 119 -2.84 1.36 5.40
CA PHE A 119 -2.21 0.83 6.61
C PHE A 119 -0.68 0.90 6.52
N GLU A 120 -0.10 0.47 5.39
CA GLU A 120 1.35 0.49 5.18
C GLU A 120 1.92 1.92 5.19
N GLU A 121 1.27 2.85 4.48
CA GLU A 121 1.67 4.25 4.42
C GLU A 121 1.66 4.89 5.82
N ARG A 122 0.59 4.66 6.59
CA ARG A 122 0.51 5.14 7.97
C ARG A 122 1.53 4.48 8.88
N SER A 123 1.80 3.19 8.71
CA SER A 123 2.84 2.49 9.48
C SER A 123 4.23 3.09 9.27
N ARG A 124 4.54 3.48 8.03
CA ARG A 124 5.78 4.22 7.70
C ARG A 124 5.80 5.59 8.40
N ARG A 125 4.68 6.32 8.41
CA ARG A 125 4.57 7.61 9.12
C ARG A 125 4.77 7.48 10.63
N VAL A 126 4.15 6.47 11.26
CA VAL A 126 4.35 6.13 12.68
C VAL A 126 5.82 5.87 13.00
N THR A 127 6.49 5.07 12.14
CA THR A 127 7.92 4.75 12.31
C THR A 127 8.78 6.02 12.24
N GLU A 128 8.51 6.89 11.27
CA GLU A 128 9.25 8.14 11.10
C GLU A 128 9.05 9.10 12.27
N LEU A 129 7.79 9.35 12.67
CA LEU A 129 7.47 10.20 13.83
C LEU A 129 8.12 9.68 15.11
N SER A 130 8.10 8.35 15.33
CA SER A 130 8.71 7.74 16.51
C SER A 130 10.21 8.04 16.59
N ARG A 131 10.92 8.01 15.46
CA ARG A 131 12.35 8.36 15.38
C ARG A 131 12.59 9.84 15.68
N GLN A 132 11.80 10.73 15.08
CA GLN A 132 11.90 12.18 15.29
C GLN A 132 11.66 12.54 16.76
N ILE A 133 10.60 11.99 17.37
CA ILE A 133 10.28 12.20 18.79
C ILE A 133 11.42 11.73 19.68
N ALA A 134 11.98 10.54 19.42
CA ALA A 134 13.08 10.01 20.22
C ALA A 134 14.35 10.86 20.11
N ALA A 135 14.67 11.37 18.92
CA ALA A 135 15.79 12.28 18.73
C ALA A 135 15.58 13.61 19.47
N LEU A 136 14.43 14.27 19.25
CA LEU A 136 14.10 15.55 19.90
C LEU A 136 14.06 15.43 21.43
N ALA A 137 13.54 14.31 21.95
CA ALA A 137 13.52 14.05 23.39
C ALA A 137 14.94 13.94 23.97
N ARG A 138 15.84 13.20 23.31
CA ARG A 138 17.23 13.05 23.76
C ARG A 138 17.96 14.39 23.75
N ASP A 139 17.81 15.15 22.69
CA ASP A 139 18.43 16.47 22.56
C ASP A 139 17.89 17.42 23.63
N GLY A 140 16.57 17.50 23.78
CA GLY A 140 15.93 18.35 24.78
C GLY A 140 16.30 17.98 26.22
N LEU A 141 16.40 16.68 26.54
CA LEU A 141 16.81 16.23 27.87
C LEU A 141 18.29 16.53 28.16
N SER A 142 19.16 16.40 27.14
CA SER A 142 20.59 16.64 27.30
C SER A 142 20.96 18.13 27.38
N ASN A 143 20.21 19.00 26.70
CA ASN A 143 20.44 20.45 26.70
C ASN A 143 19.58 21.23 27.70
N GLY A 144 18.70 20.54 28.44
CA GLY A 144 17.84 21.12 29.48
C GLY A 144 16.57 21.80 28.96
N ALA A 145 16.28 21.76 27.66
CA ALA A 145 15.01 22.23 27.09
C ALA A 145 13.81 21.33 27.46
N LEU A 146 14.06 20.07 27.81
CA LEU A 146 13.10 19.14 28.39
C LEU A 146 13.57 18.67 29.76
N LYS A 147 12.61 18.32 30.62
CA LYS A 147 12.85 17.70 31.93
C LYS A 147 11.94 16.49 32.08
N PRO A 148 12.35 15.44 32.82
CA PRO A 148 11.46 14.33 33.12
C PRO A 148 10.15 14.82 33.74
N GLY A 149 9.02 14.35 33.19
CA GLY A 149 7.73 14.48 33.86
C GLY A 149 7.73 13.62 35.13
N THR A 150 7.18 14.15 36.20
CA THR A 150 6.94 13.38 37.45
C THR A 150 5.68 12.55 37.32
#